data_AF-A0A3A4ZNJ9-F1
#
_entry.id   AF-A0A3A4ZNJ9-F1
#
_cell.length_a   1.000
_cell.length_b   1.000
_cell.length_c   1.000
_cell.angle_alpha   90.00
_cell.angle_beta   90.00
_cell.angle_gamma   90.00
#
_symmetry.space_group_name_H-M   'P 1'
#
loop_
_entity.id
_entity.type
_entity.pdbx_description
1 polymer ?
#
loop_
_entity_poly.entity_id
_entity_poly.type
_entity_poly.pdbx_seq_one_letter_code
_entity_poly.pdbx_strand_id
1 'polypeptide(L)' 'MDIGTLGFFVTTIGELLVGYSILRVHSSLAREHKIDKKVVREVNKEKVYTIAGMLLIIVGFFLQIM' A
#
# COMPACT_ATOMS: atom_id res chain seq x y z
N MET A 1 -13.07 -17.22 -16.90
CA MET A 1 -12.85 -16.10 -15.95
C MET A 1 -14.18 -15.81 -15.31
N ASP A 2 -14.33 -16.15 -14.04
CA ASP A 2 -15.55 -15.90 -13.29
C ASP A 2 -15.65 -14.42 -12.88
N ILE A 3 -16.87 -13.92 -12.68
CA ILE A 3 -17.12 -12.56 -12.17
C ILE A 3 -16.39 -12.33 -10.83
N GLY A 4 -16.20 -13.38 -10.03
CA GLY A 4 -15.44 -13.33 -8.78
C GLY A 4 -13.95 -12.98 -9.00
N THR A 5 -13.31 -13.53 -10.02
CA THR A 5 -11.90 -13.24 -10.34
C THR A 5 -11.71 -11.80 -10.81
N LEU A 6 -12.65 -11.29 -11.63
CA LEU A 6 -12.63 -9.89 -12.06
C LEU A 6 -12.89 -8.92 -10.91
N GLY A 7 -13.83 -9.24 -10.01
CA GLY A 7 -14.07 -8.46 -8.79
C GLY A 7 -12.81 -8.39 -7.91
N PHE A 8 -12.14 -9.53 -7.70
CA PHE A 8 -10.90 -9.57 -6.92
C PHE A 8 -9.75 -8.79 -7.59
N PHE A 9 -9.65 -8.83 -8.91
CA PHE A 9 -8.67 -8.05 -9.69
C PHE A 9 -8.86 -6.54 -9.47
N VAL A 10 -10.10 -6.05 -9.56
CA VAL A 10 -10.43 -4.64 -9.35
C VAL A 10 -10.15 -4.23 -7.91
N THR A 11 -10.50 -5.07 -6.92
CA THR A 11 -10.20 -4.81 -5.50
C THR A 11 -8.70 -4.70 -5.26
N THR A 12 -7.91 -5.65 -5.79
CA THR A 12 -6.45 -5.66 -5.65
C THR A 12 -5.83 -4.37 -6.18
N ILE A 13 -6.24 -3.93 -7.38
CA ILE A 13 -5.75 -2.66 -7.96
C ILE A 13 -6.17 -1.46 -7.10
N GLY A 14 -7.43 -1.44 -6.61
CA GLY A 14 -7.91 -0.38 -5.74
C GLY A 14 -7.09 -0.25 -4.46
N GLU A 15 -6.79 -1.36 -3.79
CA GLU A 15 -5.99 -1.38 -2.56
C GLU A 15 -4.54 -0.94 -2.81
N LEU A 16 -3.93 -1.37 -3.93
CA LEU A 16 -2.59 -0.91 -4.33
C LEU A 16 -2.55 0.61 -4.57
N LEU A 17 -3.57 1.17 -5.22
CA LEU A 17 -3.68 2.61 -5.46
C LEU A 17 -3.84 3.40 -4.15
N VAL A 18 -4.65 2.90 -3.22
CA VAL A 18 -4.82 3.51 -1.88
C VAL A 18 -3.50 3.46 -1.11
N GLY A 19 -2.83 2.31 -1.07
CA GLY A 19 -1.53 2.15 -0.44
C GLY A 19 -0.47 3.09 -1.03
N TYR A 20 -0.44 3.22 -2.36
CA TYR A 20 0.43 4.16 -3.05
C TYR A 20 0.13 5.63 -2.72
N SER A 21 -1.16 6.01 -2.64
CA SER A 21 -1.57 7.37 -2.30
C SER A 21 -1.10 7.77 -0.91
N ILE A 22 -1.28 6.88 0.08
CA ILE A 22 -0.77 7.07 1.45
C ILE A 22 0.75 7.21 1.43
N LEU A 23 1.46 6.31 0.74
CA LEU A 23 2.92 6.35 0.60
C LEU A 23 3.44 7.66 0.01
N ARG A 24 2.73 8.20 -1.00
CA ARG A 24 3.10 9.44 -1.68
C ARG A 24 2.93 10.65 -0.77
N VAL A 25 1.82 10.75 -0.05
CA VAL A 25 1.55 11.85 0.90
C VAL A 25 2.59 11.82 2.03
N HIS A 26 2.87 10.65 2.58
CA HIS A 26 3.85 10.46 3.65
C HIS A 26 5.27 10.78 3.21
N SER A 27 5.65 10.39 1.98
CA SER A 27 6.96 10.74 1.42
C SER A 27 7.09 12.24 1.13
N SER A 28 5.99 12.93 0.83
CA SER A 28 5.95 14.39 0.66
C SER A 28 6.11 15.09 2.01
N LEU A 29 5.39 14.63 3.04
CA LEU A 29 5.50 15.13 4.42
C LEU A 29 6.92 14.95 4.98
N ALA A 30 7.54 13.77 4.78
CA ALA A 30 8.90 13.53 5.24
C ALA A 30 9.96 14.42 4.57
N ARG A 31 9.66 14.97 3.39
CA ARG A 31 10.55 15.90 2.66
C ARG A 31 10.48 17.33 3.20
N GLU A 32 9.40 17.70 3.90
CA GLU A 32 9.30 19.00 4.55
C GLU A 32 10.20 19.03 5.78
N HIS A 33 11.26 19.84 5.73
CA HIS A 33 12.27 20.01 6.78
C HIS A 33 11.73 20.55 8.12
N LYS A 34 10.43 20.87 8.21
CA LYS A 34 9.76 21.35 9.44
C LYS A 34 9.25 20.22 10.33
N ILE A 35 9.28 18.96 9.88
CA ILE A 35 8.72 17.83 10.62
C ILE A 35 9.76 17.20 11.56
N ASP A 36 9.36 16.95 12.80
CA ASP A 36 10.19 16.34 13.85
C ASP A 36 10.70 14.93 13.42
N LYS A 37 11.96 14.62 13.75
CA LYS A 37 12.58 13.31 13.51
C LYS A 37 11.77 12.15 14.08
N LYS A 38 11.03 12.38 15.18
CA LYS A 38 10.12 11.36 15.73
C LYS A 38 9.01 11.00 14.74
N VAL A 39 8.39 11.99 14.10
CA VAL A 39 7.32 11.78 13.11
C VAL A 39 7.86 11.08 11.87
N VAL A 40 9.05 11.47 11.38
CA VAL A 40 9.70 10.80 10.25
C VAL A 40 9.98 9.31 10.53
N ARG A 41 10.38 8.98 11.76
CA ARG A 41 10.60 7.58 12.17
C ARG A 41 9.30 6.77 12.20
N GLU A 42 8.22 7.34 12.70
CA GLU A 42 6.91 6.68 12.72
C GLU A 42 6.36 6.50 11.29
N VAL A 43 6.50 7.52 10.43
CA VAL A 43 6.14 7.45 9.01
C VAL A 43 6.91 6.34 8.28
N ASN A 44 8.20 6.16 8.58
CA ASN A 44 8.99 5.07 7.98
C ASN A 44 8.52 3.68 8.44
N LYS A 45 8.09 3.52 9.69
CA LYS A 45 7.50 2.26 10.16
C LYS A 45 6.18 1.98 9.46
N GLU A 46 5.32 3.00 9.35
CA GLU A 46 4.05 2.90 8.63
C GLU A 46 4.26 2.48 7.17
N LYS A 47 5.29 3.03 6.52
CA LYS A 47 5.74 2.64 5.17
C LYS A 47 5.93 1.13 5.02
N VAL A 48 6.58 0.51 6.02
CA VAL A 48 6.86 -0.94 6.02
C VAL A 48 5.58 -1.74 6.12
N TYR A 49 4.64 -1.34 6.99
CA TYR A 49 3.33 -2.00 7.09
C TYR A 49 2.51 -1.89 5.81
N THR A 50 2.50 -0.71 5.17
CA THR A 50 1.80 -0.51 3.89
C THR A 50 2.39 -1.38 2.78
N ILE A 51 3.72 -1.45 2.69
CA ILE A 51 4.39 -2.32 1.71
C ILE A 51 4.12 -3.80 1.99
N ALA A 52 4.19 -4.22 3.25
CA ALA A 52 3.88 -5.60 3.65
C ALA A 52 2.42 -5.98 3.30
N GLY A 53 1.47 -5.09 3.56
CA GLY A 53 0.06 -5.28 3.19
C GLY A 53 -0.13 -5.40 1.67
N MET A 54 0.51 -4.53 0.88
CA MET A 54 0.46 -4.62 -0.58
C MET A 54 1.05 -5.93 -1.11
N LEU A 55 2.14 -6.43 -0.51
CA LEU A 55 2.70 -7.73 -0.88
C LEU A 55 1.73 -8.87 -0.58
N LEU A 56 1.04 -8.85 0.56
CA LEU A 56 0.04 -9.87 0.90
C LEU A 56 -1.14 -9.87 -0.08
N ILE A 57 -1.61 -8.69 -0.50
CA ILE A 57 -2.66 -8.55 -1.52
C ILE A 57 -2.22 -9.18 -2.85
N ILE A 58 -0.99 -8.89 -3.28
CA ILE A 58 -0.41 -9.49 -4.50
C ILE A 58 -0.31 -11.02 -4.38
N VAL A 59 0.12 -11.54 -3.23
CA VAL A 59 0.17 -12.99 -3.01
C VAL A 59 -1.23 -13.62 -3.04
N GLY A 60 -2.21 -12.98 -2.41
CA GLY A 60 -3.61 -13.40 -2.46
C GLY A 60 -4.17 -13.44 -3.89
N PHE A 61 -3.78 -12.47 -4.72
CA PHE A 61 -4.11 -12.45 -6.14
C PHE A 61 -3.57 -13.66 -6.91
N PHE A 62 -2.31 -14.01 -6.70
CA PHE A 62 -1.74 -15.21 -7.32
C PHE A 62 -2.42 -16.49 -6.83
N LEU A 63 -2.71 -16.59 -5.52
CA LEU A 63 -3.43 -17.74 -4.94
C LEU A 63 -4.85 -17.91 -5.48
N GLN A 64 -5.52 -16.82 -5.87
CA GLN A 64 -6.88 -16.87 -6.39
C GLN A 64 -6.94 -17.17 -7.90
N ILE A 65 -5.83 -16.97 -8.62
CA ILE A 65 -5.73 -17.29 -10.05
C ILE A 65 -5.23 -18.72 -10.29
N MET A 66 -4.36 -19.23 -9.41
CA MET A 66 -3.90 -20.63 -9.45
C MET A 66 -5.04 -21.59 -9.13
#